data_AF-A0A0U9H8Q3-F1
#
_entry.id   AF-A0A0U9H8Q3-F1
#
_cell.length_a   1.000
_cell.length_b   1.000
_cell.length_c   1.000
_cell.angle_alpha   90.00
_cell.angle_beta   90.00
_cell.angle_gamma   90.00
#
_symmetry.space_group_name_H-M   'P 1'
#
loop_
_entity.id
_entity.type
_entity.pdbx_description
1 polymer ?
#
loop_
_entity_poly.entity_id
_entity_poly.type
_entity_poly.pdbx_seq_one_letter_code
_entity_poly.pdbx_strand_id
1 'polypeptide(L)'
;MSLNNMSLGTLVGKQYLFKWKAFAGVFNSMIALQLLAIVFTWGGTGQHGTSMGNVSISMNFYSTDGAIGLTLVWAFFSSILITTKSYRNDDYLFITNRLSSNLANMAFLLAASVVAGLTAICSQYLIQMIQYVRGNTLLTEALPLTLGEWVSGAVATILYVLFIAAIGYLIGCVVQLHRTLVVIIPVALIGFLFIYDFDEPGFISLFEFYFQENNFGLFSVKILATVLLLFAASILVSNRQEVRK
;
A
#
# COMPACT_ATOMS: atom_id res chain seq x y z
N MET A 1 14.57 1.26 42.65
CA MET A 1 14.25 0.74 41.30
C MET A 1 15.37 1.17 40.38
N SER A 2 16.14 0.21 39.83
CA SER A 2 17.25 0.51 38.92
C SER A 2 16.71 1.06 37.61
N LEU A 3 17.08 2.29 37.27
CA LEU A 3 16.86 2.90 35.95
C LEU A 3 17.72 2.13 34.95
N ASN A 4 17.22 0.99 34.48
CA ASN A 4 17.85 0.27 33.40
C ASN A 4 17.66 1.11 32.13
N ASN A 5 18.73 1.77 31.68
CA ASN A 5 18.75 2.54 30.43
C ASN A 5 18.47 1.57 29.27
N MET A 6 17.19 1.38 28.91
CA MET A 6 16.82 0.59 27.75
C MET A 6 17.39 1.25 26.51
N SER A 7 18.16 0.49 25.72
CA SER A 7 18.70 0.98 24.46
C SER A 7 17.57 1.25 23.46
N LEU A 8 17.74 2.27 22.60
CA LEU A 8 16.74 2.65 21.60
C LEU A 8 16.27 1.47 20.74
N GLY A 9 17.19 0.57 20.35
CA GLY A 9 16.84 -0.63 19.57
C GLY A 9 15.91 -1.59 20.32
N THR A 10 16.15 -1.84 21.62
CA THR A 10 15.27 -2.70 22.42
C THR A 10 13.89 -2.09 22.64
N LEU A 11 13.82 -0.76 22.73
CA LEU A 11 12.58 -0.02 22.84
C LEU A 11 11.75 -0.10 21.54
N VAL A 12 12.40 0.15 20.39
CA VAL A 12 11.78 0.04 19.06
C VAL A 12 11.28 -1.38 18.81
N GLY A 13 12.06 -2.41 19.13
CA GLY A 13 11.66 -3.80 18.94
C GLY A 13 10.42 -4.18 19.77
N LYS A 14 10.37 -3.75 21.04
CA LYS A 14 9.19 -3.97 21.90
C LYS A 14 7.95 -3.23 21.38
N GLN A 15 8.10 -1.98 20.93
CA GLN A 15 7.01 -1.21 20.33
C GLN A 15 6.52 -1.83 19.03
N TYR A 16 7.43 -2.29 18.17
CA TYR A 16 7.09 -3.00 16.93
C TYR A 16 6.24 -4.25 17.21
N LEU A 17 6.68 -5.10 18.16
CA LEU A 17 5.93 -6.31 18.53
C LEU A 17 4.56 -6.00 19.16
N PHE A 18 4.48 -4.94 19.96
CA PHE A 18 3.21 -4.47 20.51
C PHE A 18 2.26 -4.02 19.41
N LYS A 19 2.74 -3.21 18.46
CA LYS A 19 1.97 -2.72 17.31
C LYS A 19 1.46 -3.88 16.46
N TRP A 20 2.27 -4.91 16.22
CA TRP A 20 1.82 -6.10 15.48
C TRP A 20 0.58 -6.76 16.09
N LYS A 21 0.51 -6.82 17.42
CA LYS A 21 -0.65 -7.37 18.15
C LYS A 21 -1.82 -6.39 18.20
N ALA A 22 -1.55 -5.11 18.49
CA ALA A 22 -2.58 -4.08 18.61
C ALA A 22 -3.29 -3.80 17.28
N PHE A 23 -2.57 -3.87 16.16
CA PHE A 23 -3.10 -3.62 14.81
C PHE A 23 -3.48 -4.89 14.05
N ALA A 24 -3.57 -6.05 14.70
CA ALA A 24 -3.97 -7.29 14.04
C ALA A 24 -5.32 -7.16 13.30
N GLY A 25 -6.26 -6.38 13.85
CA GLY A 25 -7.55 -6.11 13.21
C GLY A 25 -7.47 -5.36 11.87
N VAL A 26 -6.39 -4.60 11.62
CA VAL A 26 -6.20 -3.88 10.36
C VAL A 26 -5.99 -4.85 9.20
N PHE A 27 -5.36 -6.01 9.44
CA PHE A 27 -5.20 -7.05 8.42
C PHE A 27 -6.52 -7.71 8.02
N ASN A 28 -7.53 -7.75 8.91
CA ASN A 28 -8.85 -8.25 8.53
C ASN A 28 -9.51 -7.34 7.47
N SER A 29 -9.32 -6.02 7.59
CA SER A 29 -9.81 -5.07 6.57
C SER A 29 -9.09 -5.24 5.23
N MET A 30 -7.79 -5.57 5.25
CA MET A 30 -7.01 -5.89 4.04
C MET A 30 -7.59 -7.10 3.33
N ILE A 31 -7.80 -8.19 4.07
CA ILE A 31 -8.36 -9.45 3.54
C ILE A 31 -9.75 -9.20 2.97
N ALA A 32 -10.61 -8.46 3.67
CA ALA A 32 -11.94 -8.12 3.20
C ALA A 32 -11.91 -7.35 1.87
N LEU A 33 -11.01 -6.36 1.73
CA LEU A 33 -10.85 -5.59 0.50
C LEU A 33 -10.30 -6.44 -0.65
N GLN A 34 -9.32 -7.32 -0.40
CA GLN A 34 -8.80 -8.23 -1.42
C GLN A 34 -9.85 -9.25 -1.88
N LEU A 35 -10.66 -9.80 -0.97
CA LEU A 35 -11.77 -10.70 -1.33
C LEU A 35 -12.85 -9.97 -2.13
N LEU A 36 -13.18 -8.73 -1.77
CA LEU A 36 -14.10 -7.89 -2.52
C LEU A 36 -13.58 -7.63 -3.94
N ALA A 37 -12.27 -7.37 -4.09
CA ALA A 37 -11.63 -7.22 -5.39
C ALA A 37 -11.79 -8.47 -6.25
N ILE A 38 -11.54 -9.64 -5.68
CA ILE A 38 -11.68 -10.93 -6.36
C ILE A 38 -13.13 -11.11 -6.85
N VAL A 39 -14.12 -10.81 -6.00
CA VAL A 39 -15.55 -10.88 -6.37
C VAL A 39 -15.89 -9.95 -7.52
N PHE A 40 -15.35 -8.72 -7.55
CA PHE A 40 -15.56 -7.80 -8.66
C PHE A 40 -14.90 -8.26 -9.96
N THR A 41 -13.74 -8.92 -9.87
CA THR A 41 -13.04 -9.47 -11.05
C THR A 41 -13.60 -10.82 -11.52
N TRP A 42 -14.56 -11.40 -10.80
CA TRP A 42 -15.13 -12.72 -11.08
C TRP A 42 -15.72 -12.83 -12.50
N GLY A 43 -16.38 -11.77 -12.96
CA GLY A 43 -17.02 -11.69 -14.28
C GLY A 43 -16.04 -11.47 -15.45
N GLY A 44 -14.75 -11.30 -15.17
CA GLY A 44 -13.78 -10.78 -16.14
C GLY A 44 -13.69 -9.26 -16.08
N THR A 45 -12.51 -8.73 -16.34
CA THR A 45 -12.22 -7.28 -16.39
C THR A 45 -12.42 -6.70 -17.78
N GLY A 46 -12.67 -7.53 -18.78
CA GLY A 46 -13.01 -7.14 -20.14
C GLY A 46 -13.43 -8.35 -20.97
N GLN A 47 -14.27 -8.12 -21.98
CA GLN A 47 -14.70 -9.16 -22.93
C GLN A 47 -14.46 -8.67 -24.35
N HIS A 48 -13.84 -9.50 -25.18
CA HIS A 48 -13.66 -9.28 -26.60
C HIS A 48 -14.28 -10.43 -27.38
N GLY A 49 -15.19 -10.12 -28.29
CA GLY A 49 -15.81 -11.10 -29.18
C GLY A 49 -15.42 -10.80 -30.62
N THR A 50 -14.99 -11.83 -31.36
CA THR A 50 -14.86 -11.76 -32.82
C THR A 50 -15.64 -12.91 -33.44
N SER A 51 -16.28 -12.66 -34.58
CA SER A 51 -17.05 -13.66 -35.31
C SER A 51 -16.63 -13.67 -36.77
N MET A 52 -16.31 -14.84 -37.31
CA MET A 52 -16.05 -15.02 -38.74
C MET A 52 -16.85 -16.22 -39.26
N GLY A 53 -17.85 -15.96 -40.10
CA GLY A 53 -18.79 -16.98 -40.57
C GLY A 53 -19.60 -17.58 -39.41
N ASN A 54 -19.62 -18.92 -39.30
CA ASN A 54 -20.33 -19.65 -38.25
C ASN A 54 -19.49 -19.86 -36.97
N VAL A 55 -18.30 -19.27 -36.88
CA VAL A 55 -17.42 -19.38 -35.71
C VAL A 55 -17.44 -18.07 -34.94
N SER A 56 -17.89 -18.13 -33.68
CA SER A 56 -17.80 -17.03 -32.72
C SER A 56 -16.74 -17.35 -31.67
N ILE A 57 -15.77 -16.46 -31.48
CA ILE A 57 -14.74 -16.55 -30.46
C ILE A 57 -14.98 -15.44 -29.45
N SER A 58 -15.17 -15.82 -28.19
CA SER A 58 -15.26 -14.88 -27.07
C SER A 58 -14.05 -15.05 -26.15
N MET A 59 -13.29 -13.98 -25.94
CA MET A 59 -12.18 -13.91 -25.00
C MET A 59 -12.56 -13.05 -23.81
N ASN A 60 -12.39 -13.59 -22.60
CA ASN A 60 -12.55 -12.85 -21.36
C ASN A 60 -11.18 -12.62 -20.73
N PHE A 61 -10.89 -11.36 -20.39
CA PHE A 61 -9.69 -10.98 -19.69
C PHE A 61 -9.93 -11.02 -18.18
N TYR A 62 -8.96 -11.54 -17.44
CA TYR A 62 -8.96 -11.53 -15.98
C TYR A 62 -7.68 -10.83 -15.52
N SER A 63 -7.83 -9.80 -14.70
CA SER A 63 -6.70 -9.04 -14.14
C SER A 63 -6.77 -8.98 -12.62
N THR A 64 -5.60 -8.94 -11.99
CA THR A 64 -5.41 -8.79 -10.53
C THR A 64 -5.23 -7.31 -10.13
N ASP A 65 -5.24 -6.38 -11.09
CA ASP A 65 -5.03 -4.95 -10.85
C ASP A 65 -6.02 -4.38 -9.82
N GLY A 66 -7.26 -4.90 -9.80
CA GLY A 66 -8.26 -4.50 -8.79
C GLY A 66 -7.85 -4.87 -7.36
N ALA A 67 -7.26 -6.06 -7.15
CA ALA A 67 -6.81 -6.50 -5.83
C ALA A 67 -5.57 -5.72 -5.37
N ILE A 68 -4.64 -5.43 -6.29
CA ILE A 68 -3.49 -4.56 -6.03
C ILE A 68 -3.96 -3.14 -5.70
N GLY A 69 -4.85 -2.56 -6.52
CA GLY A 69 -5.40 -1.22 -6.33
C GLY A 69 -6.10 -1.05 -4.98
N LEU A 70 -6.96 -1.99 -4.58
CA LEU A 70 -7.61 -1.97 -3.27
C LEU A 70 -6.62 -2.17 -2.11
N THR A 71 -5.53 -2.92 -2.33
CA THR A 71 -4.43 -3.04 -1.34
C THR A 71 -3.66 -1.73 -1.18
N LEU A 72 -3.46 -0.96 -2.25
CA LEU A 72 -2.85 0.38 -2.17
C LEU A 72 -3.75 1.35 -1.38
N VAL A 73 -5.06 1.34 -1.64
CA VAL A 73 -6.05 2.14 -0.88
C VAL A 73 -6.03 1.76 0.59
N TRP A 74 -6.00 0.45 0.89
CA TRP A 74 -5.88 -0.05 2.26
C TRP A 74 -4.60 0.46 2.95
N ALA A 75 -3.45 0.41 2.27
CA ALA A 75 -2.17 0.84 2.82
C ALA A 75 -2.16 2.34 3.14
N PHE A 76 -2.78 3.14 2.27
CA PHE A 76 -2.97 4.56 2.49
C PHE A 76 -3.78 4.87 3.76
N PHE A 77 -4.97 4.27 3.91
CA PHE A 77 -5.82 4.53 5.07
C PHE A 77 -5.24 3.93 6.37
N SER A 78 -4.64 2.74 6.29
CA SER A 78 -4.03 2.07 7.45
C SER A 78 -2.85 2.86 8.02
N SER A 79 -2.01 3.43 7.15
CA SER A 79 -0.89 4.26 7.58
C SER A 79 -1.35 5.57 8.25
N ILE A 80 -2.43 6.20 7.76
CA ILE A 80 -3.06 7.34 8.44
C ILE A 80 -3.63 6.92 9.80
N LEU A 81 -4.33 5.79 9.87
CA LEU A 81 -4.99 5.31 11.10
C LEU A 81 -3.99 5.13 12.25
N ILE A 82 -2.80 4.57 11.99
CA ILE A 82 -1.73 4.39 13.00
C ILE A 82 -1.25 5.73 13.56
N THR A 83 -1.33 6.81 12.77
CA THR A 83 -1.06 8.18 13.23
C THR A 83 -2.28 8.84 13.87
N THR A 84 -3.28 8.11 14.36
CA THR A 84 -4.42 8.74 15.07
C THR A 84 -4.09 8.94 16.55
N LYS A 85 -4.68 9.95 17.20
CA LYS A 85 -4.46 10.25 18.62
C LYS A 85 -4.71 9.05 19.55
N SER A 86 -5.73 8.24 19.28
CA SER A 86 -6.04 7.05 20.08
C SER A 86 -4.85 6.10 20.12
N TYR A 87 -4.33 5.73 18.94
CA TYR A 87 -3.20 4.81 18.81
C TYR A 87 -1.87 5.41 19.26
N ARG A 88 -1.69 6.73 19.15
CA ARG A 88 -0.53 7.41 19.71
C ARG A 88 -0.55 7.42 21.25
N ASN A 89 -1.74 7.45 21.85
CA ASN A 89 -1.86 7.43 23.30
C ASN A 89 -1.51 6.06 23.89
N ASP A 90 -1.76 4.99 23.14
CA ASP A 90 -1.34 3.64 23.52
C ASP A 90 0.20 3.51 23.52
N ASP A 91 0.91 4.27 22.69
CA ASP A 91 2.38 4.30 22.69
C ASP A 91 2.96 4.99 23.96
N TYR A 92 2.20 5.85 24.66
CA TYR A 92 2.65 6.50 25.91
C TYR A 92 2.58 5.57 27.14
N LEU A 93 1.99 4.37 27.01
CA LEU A 93 2.07 3.33 28.05
C LEU A 93 3.50 2.83 28.24
N PHE A 94 4.39 3.08 27.28
CA PHE A 94 5.82 2.79 27.36
C PHE A 94 6.62 4.09 27.55
N ILE A 95 7.83 4.01 28.13
CA ILE A 95 8.76 5.15 28.19
C ILE A 95 9.29 5.37 26.77
N THR A 96 8.62 6.20 25.97
CA THR A 96 8.90 6.34 24.54
C THR A 96 9.44 7.72 24.19
N ASN A 97 10.42 7.74 23.27
CA ASN A 97 10.81 8.95 22.54
C ASN A 97 10.09 8.95 21.18
N ARG A 98 9.74 10.14 20.63
CA ARG A 98 9.08 10.28 19.32
C ARG A 98 9.87 9.60 18.21
N LEU A 99 11.20 9.67 18.26
CA LEU A 99 12.04 8.98 17.29
C LEU A 99 11.85 7.46 17.36
N SER A 100 11.75 6.88 18.56
CA SER A 100 11.47 5.44 18.72
C SER A 100 10.09 5.07 18.19
N SER A 101 9.05 5.85 18.51
CA SER A 101 7.69 5.58 18.04
C SER A 101 7.59 5.68 16.50
N ASN A 102 8.20 6.71 15.89
CA ASN A 102 8.28 6.83 14.44
C ASN A 102 9.03 5.66 13.80
N LEU A 103 10.17 5.25 14.37
CA LEU A 103 10.94 4.13 13.83
C LEU A 103 10.18 2.79 13.96
N ALA A 104 9.46 2.59 15.06
CA ALA A 104 8.60 1.43 15.26
C ALA A 104 7.41 1.42 14.29
N ASN A 105 6.80 2.58 14.00
CA ASN A 105 5.76 2.72 12.99
C ASN A 105 6.28 2.41 11.58
N MET A 106 7.47 2.91 11.23
CA MET A 106 8.11 2.62 9.95
C MET A 106 8.40 1.12 9.78
N ALA A 107 8.94 0.48 10.82
CA ALA A 107 9.19 -0.96 10.82
C ALA A 107 7.87 -1.76 10.69
N PHE A 108 6.82 -1.33 11.37
CA PHE A 108 5.49 -1.93 11.23
C PHE A 108 4.95 -1.78 9.80
N LEU A 109 5.01 -0.59 9.20
CA LEU A 109 4.54 -0.34 7.84
C LEU A 109 5.33 -1.14 6.80
N LEU A 110 6.65 -1.29 6.99
CA LEU A 110 7.48 -2.15 6.16
C LEU A 110 6.99 -3.60 6.20
N ALA A 111 6.83 -4.17 7.40
CA ALA A 111 6.36 -5.55 7.55
C ALA A 111 4.92 -5.73 7.02
N ALA A 112 4.03 -4.76 7.28
CA ALA A 112 2.67 -4.78 6.78
C ALA A 112 2.63 -4.72 5.24
N SER A 113 3.50 -3.93 4.61
CA SER A 113 3.59 -3.82 3.14
C SER A 113 4.07 -5.11 2.50
N VAL A 114 5.00 -5.84 3.15
CA VAL A 114 5.44 -7.17 2.70
C VAL A 114 4.27 -8.16 2.73
N VAL A 115 3.54 -8.24 3.84
CA VAL A 115 2.37 -9.14 3.95
C VAL A 115 1.29 -8.78 2.93
N ALA A 116 0.98 -7.49 2.80
CA ALA A 116 -0.04 -7.00 1.89
C ALA A 116 0.33 -7.22 0.42
N GLY A 117 1.58 -6.95 0.03
CA GLY A 117 2.06 -7.19 -1.33
C GLY A 117 2.03 -8.68 -1.68
N LEU A 118 2.55 -9.55 -0.80
CA LEU A 118 2.54 -11.00 -1.01
C LEU A 118 1.12 -11.56 -1.16
N THR A 119 0.19 -11.14 -0.29
CA THR A 119 -1.22 -11.58 -0.35
C THR A 119 -1.93 -11.07 -1.61
N ALA A 120 -1.64 -9.84 -2.05
CA ALA A 120 -2.20 -9.31 -3.29
C ALA A 120 -1.74 -10.11 -4.52
N ILE A 121 -0.49 -10.55 -4.58
CA ILE A 121 -0.01 -11.39 -5.69
C ILE A 121 -0.63 -12.79 -5.62
N CYS A 122 -0.75 -13.36 -4.42
CA CYS A 122 -1.43 -14.64 -4.23
C CYS A 122 -2.89 -14.62 -4.72
N SER A 123 -3.54 -13.45 -4.75
CA SER A 123 -4.90 -13.32 -5.29
C SER A 123 -4.98 -13.62 -6.80
N GLN A 124 -3.89 -13.45 -7.56
CA GLN A 124 -3.82 -13.85 -8.97
C GLN A 124 -4.05 -15.35 -9.14
N TYR A 125 -3.32 -16.16 -8.35
CA TYR A 125 -3.46 -17.62 -8.38
C TYR A 125 -4.83 -18.09 -7.90
N LEU A 126 -5.41 -17.37 -6.93
CA LEU A 126 -6.76 -17.66 -6.47
C LEU A 126 -7.78 -17.41 -7.58
N ILE A 127 -7.68 -16.30 -8.33
CA ILE A 127 -8.55 -16.01 -9.48
C ILE A 127 -8.38 -17.11 -10.55
N GLN A 128 -7.15 -17.49 -10.89
CA GLN A 128 -6.87 -18.57 -11.87
C GLN A 128 -7.51 -19.90 -11.43
N MET A 129 -7.38 -20.27 -10.15
CA MET A 129 -7.97 -21.49 -9.60
C MET A 129 -9.50 -21.46 -9.67
N ILE A 130 -10.14 -20.34 -9.35
CA ILE A 130 -11.60 -20.18 -9.48
C ILE A 130 -12.05 -20.41 -10.92
N GLN A 131 -11.38 -19.79 -11.90
CA GLN A 131 -11.79 -19.93 -13.30
C GLN A 131 -11.54 -21.35 -13.83
N TYR A 132 -10.46 -22.00 -13.40
CA TYR A 132 -10.21 -23.41 -13.72
C TYR A 132 -11.34 -24.32 -13.24
N VAL A 133 -11.79 -24.16 -11.98
CA VAL A 133 -12.91 -24.94 -11.40
C VAL A 133 -14.23 -24.68 -12.14
N ARG A 134 -14.41 -23.49 -12.72
CA ARG A 134 -15.60 -23.14 -13.52
C ARG A 134 -15.61 -23.76 -14.93
N GLY A 135 -14.59 -24.52 -15.31
CA GLY A 135 -14.50 -25.17 -16.61
C GLY A 135 -13.87 -24.31 -17.70
N ASN A 136 -13.33 -23.14 -17.37
CA ASN A 136 -12.48 -22.38 -18.28
C ASN A 136 -11.09 -23.03 -18.29
N THR A 137 -10.90 -24.05 -19.14
CA THR A 137 -9.66 -24.84 -19.22
C THR A 137 -8.63 -24.25 -20.17
N LEU A 138 -9.04 -23.36 -21.08
CA LEU A 138 -8.17 -22.61 -21.98
C LEU A 138 -7.73 -21.28 -21.34
N LEU A 139 -7.17 -21.36 -20.13
CA LEU A 139 -6.48 -20.22 -19.52
C LEU A 139 -5.09 -20.15 -20.14
N THR A 140 -4.91 -19.26 -21.11
CA THR A 140 -3.58 -18.95 -21.64
C THR A 140 -3.12 -17.67 -20.97
N GLU A 141 -1.96 -17.69 -20.30
CA GLU A 141 -1.32 -16.44 -19.92
C GLU A 141 -0.96 -15.68 -21.19
N ALA A 142 -1.26 -14.39 -21.25
CA ALA A 142 -0.99 -13.56 -22.43
C ALA A 142 0.50 -13.57 -22.82
N LEU A 143 1.38 -13.81 -21.84
CA LEU A 143 2.83 -13.98 -21.98
C LEU A 143 3.32 -15.04 -20.99
N PRO A 144 4.26 -15.94 -21.37
CA PRO A 144 4.87 -16.86 -20.42
C PRO A 144 5.75 -16.09 -19.43
N LEU A 145 5.32 -15.99 -18.17
CA LEU A 145 6.14 -15.34 -17.14
C LEU A 145 7.34 -16.20 -16.75
N THR A 146 8.52 -15.60 -16.80
CA THR A 146 9.71 -16.17 -16.19
C THR A 146 9.66 -16.02 -14.66
N LEU A 147 10.37 -16.91 -13.94
CA LEU A 147 10.52 -16.79 -12.47
C LEU A 147 11.06 -15.42 -12.05
N GLY A 148 11.96 -14.83 -12.85
CA GLY A 148 12.51 -13.51 -12.60
C GLY A 148 11.46 -12.40 -12.69
N GLU A 149 10.59 -12.44 -13.69
CA GLU A 149 9.51 -11.47 -13.85
C GLU A 149 8.50 -11.58 -12.71
N TRP A 150 8.14 -12.80 -12.30
CA TRP A 150 7.24 -13.00 -11.17
C TRP A 150 7.80 -12.43 -9.87
N VAL A 151 9.08 -12.71 -9.54
CA VAL A 151 9.73 -12.15 -8.36
C VAL A 151 9.85 -10.63 -8.44
N SER A 152 10.17 -10.09 -9.63
CA SER A 152 10.26 -8.64 -9.82
C SER A 152 8.91 -7.93 -9.63
N GLY A 153 7.82 -8.51 -10.17
CA GLY A 153 6.46 -8.02 -9.96
C GLY A 153 6.05 -8.11 -8.49
N ALA A 154 6.50 -9.15 -7.79
CA ALA A 154 6.23 -9.32 -6.37
C ALA A 154 6.88 -8.22 -5.52
N VAL A 155 8.18 -7.99 -5.74
CA VAL A 155 8.92 -6.94 -5.06
C VAL A 155 8.39 -5.56 -5.44
N ALA A 156 8.04 -5.34 -6.72
CA ALA A 156 7.45 -4.07 -7.16
C ALA A 156 6.13 -3.77 -6.46
N THR A 157 5.26 -4.76 -6.30
CA THR A 157 3.99 -4.61 -5.57
C THR A 157 4.24 -4.23 -4.11
N ILE A 158 5.18 -4.90 -3.42
CA ILE A 158 5.56 -4.56 -2.04
C ILE A 158 6.10 -3.13 -1.95
N LEU A 159 6.95 -2.72 -2.89
CA LEU A 159 7.52 -1.38 -2.94
C LEU A 159 6.45 -0.31 -3.17
N TYR A 160 5.48 -0.54 -4.05
CA TYR A 160 4.36 0.38 -4.25
C TYR A 160 3.46 0.48 -3.02
N VAL A 161 3.14 -0.65 -2.37
CA VAL A 161 2.38 -0.65 -1.12
C VAL A 161 3.11 0.16 -0.05
N LEU A 162 4.43 -0.03 0.08
CA LEU A 162 5.26 0.73 1.01
C LEU A 162 5.30 2.23 0.66
N PHE A 163 5.42 2.57 -0.62
CA PHE A 163 5.41 3.94 -1.11
C PHE A 163 4.12 4.67 -0.74
N ILE A 164 2.98 4.06 -1.04
CA ILE A 164 1.66 4.62 -0.70
C ILE A 164 1.47 4.69 0.82
N ALA A 165 1.93 3.69 1.57
CA ALA A 165 1.91 3.73 3.03
C ALA A 165 2.79 4.86 3.60
N ALA A 166 3.94 5.16 2.99
CA ALA A 166 4.80 6.28 3.42
C ALA A 166 4.13 7.64 3.17
N ILE A 167 3.44 7.80 2.03
CA ILE A 167 2.64 9.01 1.75
C ILE A 167 1.51 9.16 2.77
N GLY A 168 0.74 8.10 3.01
CA GLY A 168 -0.34 8.12 3.99
C GLY A 168 0.16 8.40 5.41
N TYR A 169 1.32 7.85 5.78
CA TYR A 169 1.97 8.12 7.08
C TYR A 169 2.37 9.60 7.23
N LEU A 170 2.98 10.21 6.21
CA LEU A 170 3.32 11.63 6.19
C LEU A 170 2.06 12.50 6.32
N ILE A 171 1.05 12.22 5.50
CA ILE A 171 -0.25 12.89 5.55
C ILE A 171 -0.84 12.80 6.94
N GLY A 172 -0.86 11.60 7.53
CA GLY A 172 -1.34 11.36 8.89
C GLY A 172 -0.60 12.22 9.93
N CYS A 173 0.73 12.30 9.83
CA CYS A 173 1.56 13.16 10.68
C CYS A 173 1.24 14.66 10.49
N VAL A 174 0.96 15.10 9.27
CA VAL A 174 0.58 16.48 8.94
C VAL A 174 -0.83 16.81 9.46
N VAL A 175 -1.80 15.90 9.30
CA VAL A 175 -3.18 16.04 9.80
C VAL A 175 -3.21 16.21 11.32
N GLN A 176 -2.35 15.51 12.03
CA GLN A 176 -2.23 15.68 13.48
C GLN A 176 -1.80 17.11 13.89
N LEU A 177 -1.13 17.86 13.01
CA LEU A 177 -0.65 19.22 13.31
C LEU A 177 -1.80 20.23 13.29
N HIS A 178 -2.78 20.06 12.40
CA HIS A 178 -3.96 20.92 12.30
C HIS A 178 -5.25 20.11 12.12
N ARG A 179 -6.17 20.22 13.10
CA ARG A 179 -7.43 19.45 13.13
C ARG A 179 -8.34 19.67 11.90
N THR A 180 -8.21 20.81 11.22
CA THR A 180 -8.94 21.13 9.99
C THR A 180 -8.49 20.29 8.79
N LEU A 181 -7.25 19.80 8.78
CA LEU A 181 -6.71 19.00 7.67
C LEU A 181 -7.37 17.62 7.54
N VAL A 182 -8.04 17.14 8.60
CA VAL A 182 -8.82 15.89 8.55
C VAL A 182 -9.89 15.94 7.47
N VAL A 183 -10.51 17.11 7.24
CA VAL A 183 -11.57 17.29 6.24
C VAL A 183 -11.00 17.79 4.92
N ILE A 184 -10.01 18.69 4.96
CA ILE A 184 -9.43 19.30 3.76
C ILE A 184 -8.73 18.25 2.89
N ILE A 185 -8.02 17.28 3.48
CA ILE A 185 -7.25 16.31 2.68
C ILE A 185 -8.15 15.38 1.86
N PRO A 186 -9.18 14.71 2.41
CA PRO A 186 -10.11 13.93 1.60
C PRO A 186 -10.81 14.76 0.52
N VAL A 187 -11.22 15.99 0.85
CA VAL A 187 -11.88 16.90 -0.11
C VAL A 187 -10.93 17.34 -1.21
N ALA A 188 -9.67 17.64 -0.89
CA ALA A 188 -8.65 17.99 -1.86
C ALA A 188 -8.29 16.81 -2.77
N LEU A 189 -8.21 15.60 -2.21
CA LEU A 189 -7.91 14.39 -2.98
C LEU A 189 -9.05 14.06 -3.96
N ILE A 190 -10.30 14.10 -3.48
CA ILE A 190 -11.48 13.91 -4.33
C ILE A 190 -11.61 15.05 -5.35
N GLY A 191 -11.43 16.30 -4.92
CA GLY A 191 -11.47 17.47 -5.80
C GLY A 191 -10.40 17.42 -6.89
N PHE A 192 -9.19 16.98 -6.55
CA PHE A 192 -8.12 16.76 -7.53
C PHE A 192 -8.54 15.73 -8.59
N LEU A 193 -9.18 14.62 -8.19
CA LEU A 193 -9.65 13.61 -9.15
C LEU A 193 -10.73 14.10 -10.12
N PHE A 194 -11.53 15.11 -9.74
CA PHE A 194 -12.62 15.63 -10.57
C PHE A 194 -12.24 16.87 -11.39
N ILE A 195 -11.32 17.68 -10.88
CA ILE A 195 -10.95 18.98 -11.48
C ILE A 195 -9.72 18.85 -12.38
N TYR A 196 -8.79 17.97 -12.02
CA TYR A 196 -7.52 17.88 -12.71
C TYR A 196 -7.65 17.02 -13.97
N ASP A 197 -7.27 17.58 -15.10
CA ASP A 197 -7.16 16.83 -16.34
C ASP A 197 -5.90 15.97 -16.29
N PHE A 198 -6.08 14.66 -16.34
CA PHE A 198 -4.96 13.72 -16.28
C PHE A 198 -4.09 13.75 -17.54
N ASP A 199 -4.53 14.45 -18.58
CA ASP A 199 -3.79 14.66 -19.83
C ASP A 199 -2.80 15.84 -19.77
N GLU A 200 -2.70 16.54 -18.62
CA GLU A 200 -1.71 17.60 -18.44
C GLU A 200 -0.26 17.07 -18.50
N PRO A 201 0.65 17.69 -19.29
CA PRO A 201 2.01 17.19 -19.50
C PRO A 201 2.83 17.00 -18.22
N GLY A 202 2.57 17.83 -17.20
CA GLY A 202 3.23 17.74 -15.90
C GLY A 202 2.83 16.50 -15.10
N PHE A 203 1.56 16.08 -15.18
CA PHE A 203 1.08 14.88 -14.50
C PHE A 203 1.53 13.62 -15.23
N ILE A 204 1.44 13.61 -16.57
CA ILE A 204 1.91 12.50 -17.39
C ILE A 204 3.39 12.22 -17.10
N SER A 205 4.25 13.23 -17.12
CA SER A 205 5.68 13.04 -16.86
C SER A 205 5.99 12.51 -15.45
N LEU A 206 5.25 12.95 -14.43
CA LEU A 206 5.37 12.39 -13.08
C LEU A 206 4.89 10.94 -13.02
N PHE A 207 3.77 10.63 -13.69
CA PHE A 207 3.23 9.28 -13.75
C PHE A 207 4.21 8.33 -14.46
N GLU A 208 4.72 8.72 -15.62
CA GLU A 208 5.71 7.95 -16.38
C GLU A 208 6.98 7.72 -15.56
N PHE A 209 7.46 8.72 -14.82
CA PHE A 209 8.67 8.62 -14.01
C PHE A 209 8.60 7.53 -12.92
N TYR A 210 7.41 7.33 -12.33
CA TYR A 210 7.19 6.36 -11.25
C TYR A 210 6.62 5.02 -11.72
N PHE A 211 5.76 5.01 -12.74
CA PHE A 211 4.98 3.83 -13.13
C PHE A 211 5.40 3.21 -14.47
N GLN A 212 6.15 3.91 -15.32
CA GLN A 212 6.58 3.39 -16.64
C GLN A 212 8.10 3.14 -16.73
N GLU A 213 8.75 2.87 -15.60
CA GLU A 213 10.18 2.56 -15.59
C GLU A 213 10.45 1.12 -16.02
N ASN A 214 11.19 0.94 -17.12
CA ASN A 214 11.51 -0.39 -17.65
C ASN A 214 12.62 -1.11 -16.86
N ASN A 215 13.51 -0.35 -16.19
CA ASN A 215 14.62 -0.92 -15.43
C ASN A 215 14.24 -1.13 -13.95
N PHE A 216 14.08 -2.39 -13.56
CA PHE A 216 13.71 -2.79 -12.19
C PHE A 216 14.66 -2.26 -11.11
N GLY A 217 15.97 -2.20 -11.39
CA GLY A 217 16.97 -1.70 -10.43
C GLY A 217 16.80 -0.21 -10.18
N LEU A 218 16.64 0.57 -11.26
CA LEU A 218 16.42 2.02 -11.19
C LEU A 218 15.09 2.35 -10.51
N PHE A 219 14.04 1.62 -10.87
CA PHE A 219 12.74 1.66 -10.23
C PHE A 219 12.83 1.46 -8.71
N SER A 220 13.52 0.42 -8.27
CA SER A 220 13.67 0.09 -6.84
C SER A 220 14.37 1.21 -6.07
N VAL A 221 15.44 1.77 -6.64
CA VAL A 221 16.19 2.89 -6.03
C VAL A 221 15.32 4.14 -5.94
N LYS A 222 14.57 4.49 -7.00
CA LYS A 222 13.66 5.63 -7.00
C LYS A 222 12.61 5.53 -5.89
N ILE A 223 11.96 4.37 -5.77
CA ILE A 223 10.94 4.17 -4.74
C ILE A 223 11.56 4.19 -3.34
N LEU A 224 12.66 3.47 -3.11
CA LEU A 224 13.27 3.46 -1.79
C LEU A 224 13.78 4.85 -1.36
N ALA A 225 14.38 5.60 -2.28
CA ALA A 225 14.82 6.97 -2.02
C ALA A 225 13.64 7.88 -1.64
N THR A 226 12.52 7.77 -2.35
CA THR A 226 11.33 8.59 -2.06
C THR A 226 10.65 8.18 -0.75
N VAL A 227 10.56 6.88 -0.46
CA VAL A 227 10.09 6.36 0.85
C VAL A 227 10.95 6.90 1.99
N LEU A 228 12.29 6.86 1.86
CA LEU A 228 13.20 7.39 2.87
C LEU A 228 13.02 8.89 3.08
N LEU A 229 12.86 9.67 2.00
CA LEU A 229 12.58 11.10 2.08
C LEU A 229 11.24 11.40 2.76
N LEU A 230 10.19 10.65 2.43
CA LEU A 230 8.87 10.78 3.06
C LEU A 230 8.94 10.47 4.55
N PHE A 231 9.61 9.39 4.94
CA PHE A 231 9.80 9.03 6.34
C PHE A 231 10.65 10.04 7.11
N ALA A 232 11.72 10.57 6.50
CA ALA A 232 12.51 11.65 7.09
C ALA A 232 11.66 12.91 7.30
N ALA A 233 10.84 13.29 6.32
CA ALA A 233 9.90 14.41 6.44
C ALA A 233 8.87 14.17 7.56
N SER A 234 8.34 12.94 7.69
CA SER A 234 7.41 12.59 8.78
C SER A 234 8.03 12.74 10.16
N ILE A 235 9.31 12.37 10.34
CA ILE A 235 10.03 12.58 11.60
C ILE A 235 10.15 14.09 11.91
N LEU A 236 10.54 14.90 10.92
CA LEU A 236 10.66 16.35 11.10
C LEU A 236 9.33 17.02 11.47
N VAL A 237 8.24 16.62 10.82
CA VAL A 237 6.88 17.11 11.13
C VAL A 237 6.45 16.66 12.53
N SER A 238 6.71 15.39 12.89
CA SER A 238 6.35 14.83 14.18
C SER A 238 7.10 15.50 15.34
N ASN A 239 8.37 15.87 15.15
CA ASN A 239 9.16 16.59 16.16
C ASN A 239 8.63 18.01 16.42
N ARG A 240 8.10 18.71 15.40
CA ARG A 240 7.50 20.05 15.59
C ARG A 240 6.24 20.04 16.46
N GLN A 241 5.58 18.90 16.60
CA GLN A 241 4.44 18.74 17.50
C GLN A 241 4.84 18.62 18.98
N GLU A 242 6.13 18.66 19.32
CA GLU A 242 6.61 18.72 20.72
C GLU A 242 6.25 20.04 21.41
N VAL A 243 6.00 21.10 20.65
CA VAL A 243 5.71 22.42 21.21
C VAL A 243 4.20 22.69 21.20
N ARG A 244 3.51 22.31 22.28
CA ARG A 244 2.28 22.94 22.86
C ARG A 244 1.86 22.15 24.12
N LYS A 245 1.84 22.79 25.30
CA LYS A 245 0.68 23.49 25.92
C LYS A 245 -0.55 22.60 26.05
#